data_AF-A0A974Z364-F1
#
_entry.id   AF-A0A974Z364-F1
#
_cell.length_a   1.000
_cell.length_b   1.000
_cell.length_c   1.000
_cell.angle_alpha   90.00
_cell.angle_beta   90.00
_cell.angle_gamma   90.00
#
_symmetry.space_group_name_H-M   'P 1'
#
loop_
_entity.id
_entity.type
_entity.pdbx_description
1 polymer ?
#
loop_
_entity_poly.entity_id
_entity_poly.type
_entity_poly.pdbx_seq_one_letter_code
_entity_poly.pdbx_strand_id
1 'polypeptide(L)' 'MRYLCRVRGPAGGRRAGAFPEWQERTGTIAGRSLRDEHTSTTWVPVRQRDTAPDAPVNLVRATDILYAAPPGG' A
#
# COMPACT_ATOMS: atom_id res chain seq x y z
N MET A 1 2.85 -12.41 -3.15
CA MET A 1 3.93 -11.63 -2.49
C MET A 1 3.35 -10.89 -1.31
N ARG A 2 3.94 -11.03 -0.13
CA ARG A 2 3.71 -10.15 1.02
C ARG A 2 4.65 -8.94 0.90
N TYR A 3 4.19 -7.76 1.27
CA TYR A 3 5.03 -6.58 1.29
C TYR A 3 4.78 -5.78 2.57
N LEU A 4 5.82 -5.06 3.00
CA LEU A 4 5.78 -4.05 4.05
C LEU A 4 5.88 -2.69 3.36
N CYS A 5 4.89 -1.83 3.55
CA CYS A 5 5.00 -0.43 3.13
C CYS A 5 4.76 0.52 4.28
N ARG A 6 5.27 1.73 4.10
CA ARG A 6 5.07 2.86 4.99
C ARG A 6 4.08 3.79 4.32
N VAL A 7 2.80 3.73 4.70
CA VAL A 7 1.81 4.66 4.15
C VAL A 7 1.82 5.92 4.98
N ARG A 8 2.13 7.06 4.36
CA ARG A 8 1.88 8.38 4.93
C ARG A 8 0.40 8.69 4.74
N GLY A 9 -0.36 8.75 5.84
CA GLY A 9 -1.77 9.11 5.81
C GLY A 9 -1.96 10.58 5.36
N PRO A 10 -3.15 10.95 4.86
CA PRO A 10 -3.45 12.34 4.57
C PRO A 10 -3.38 13.17 5.86
N ALA A 11 -2.56 14.22 5.85
CA ALA A 11 -2.52 15.20 6.92
C ALA A 11 -3.82 16.03 6.89
N GLY A 12 -4.73 15.73 7.82
CA GLY A 12 -5.88 16.59 8.11
C GLY A 12 -7.18 16.23 7.36
N GLY A 13 -8.03 15.43 8.00
CA GLY A 13 -9.40 15.18 7.60
C GLY A 13 -10.14 14.42 8.69
N ARG A 14 -10.66 15.16 9.66
CA ARG A 14 -11.26 14.67 10.92
C ARG A 14 -12.44 13.70 10.67
N ARG A 15 -12.22 12.38 10.84
CA ARG A 15 -13.14 11.39 11.43
C ARG A 15 -12.47 10.01 11.55
N ALA A 16 -12.49 9.47 12.77
CA ALA A 16 -12.03 8.15 13.24
C ALA A 16 -10.51 7.88 13.22
N GLY A 17 -9.89 8.02 14.42
CA GLY A 17 -8.57 7.46 14.74
C GLY A 17 -7.40 8.26 14.20
N ALA A 18 -6.74 9.02 15.06
CA ALA A 18 -5.43 9.60 14.75
C ALA A 18 -4.44 8.43 14.56
N PHE A 19 -4.23 8.01 13.31
CA PHE A 19 -3.13 7.10 12.99
C PHE A 19 -1.85 7.95 12.87
N PRO A 20 -0.74 7.54 13.50
CA PRO A 20 0.52 8.26 13.37
C PRO A 20 0.91 8.38 11.90
N GLU A 21 1.62 9.45 11.55
CA GLU A 21 2.05 9.82 10.17
C GLU A 21 2.86 8.72 9.44
N TRP A 22 3.14 7.61 10.11
CA TRP A 22 3.93 6.49 9.66
C TRP A 22 3.36 5.20 10.24
N GLN A 23 2.52 4.52 9.46
CA GLN A 23 2.07 3.18 9.81
C GLN A 23 2.69 2.16 8.85
N GLU A 24 3.37 1.19 9.41
CA GLU A 24 3.81 0.00 8.68
C GLU A 24 2.58 -0.84 8.37
N ARG A 25 2.25 -0.96 7.08
CA ARG A 25 1.14 -1.79 6.61
C ARG A 25 1.71 -3.00 5.90
N THR A 26 1.22 -4.17 6.29
CA THR A 26 1.49 -5.43 5.61
C THR A 26 0.32 -5.80 4.72
N GLY A 27 0.60 -6.27 3.51
CA GLY A 27 -0.44 -6.71 2.58
C GLY A 27 0.10 -7.61 1.50
N THR A 28 -0.73 -7.85 0.49
CA THR A 28 -0.35 -8.56 -0.73
C THR A 28 -0.45 -7.65 -1.94
N ILE A 29 0.49 -7.82 -2.88
CA ILE A 29 0.40 -7.18 -4.19
C ILE A 29 -0.71 -7.90 -4.97
N ALA A 30 -1.71 -7.15 -5.40
CA ALA A 30 -2.97 -7.69 -5.91
C ALA A 30 -3.15 -7.54 -7.43
N GLY A 31 -2.12 -7.09 -8.14
CA GLY A 31 -2.21 -6.87 -9.58
C GLY A 31 -0.96 -6.23 -10.17
N ARG A 32 -1.11 -5.73 -11.40
CA ARG A 32 -0.03 -5.07 -12.14
C ARG A 32 0.17 -3.64 -11.64
N SER A 33 1.42 -3.23 -11.49
CA SER A 33 1.78 -1.85 -11.17
C SER A 33 1.40 -0.89 -12.30
N LEU A 34 1.02 0.33 -11.94
CA LEU A 34 0.72 1.41 -12.86
C LEU A 34 1.88 2.43 -12.82
N ARG A 35 2.32 2.91 -13.98
CA ARG A 35 3.34 3.97 -14.06
C ARG A 35 2.69 5.26 -14.53
N ASP A 36 2.79 6.29 -13.73
CA ASP A 36 2.46 7.66 -14.10
C ASP A 36 3.68 8.27 -14.78
N GLU A 37 3.55 8.57 -16.08
CA GLU A 37 4.63 9.12 -16.89
C GLU A 37 4.92 10.59 -16.57
N HIS A 38 3.91 11.36 -16.15
CA HIS A 38 4.05 12.78 -15.85
C HIS A 38 4.89 13.01 -14.58
N THR A 39 4.68 12.17 -13.57
CA THR A 39 5.40 12.26 -12.29
C THR A 39 6.54 11.25 -12.17
N SER A 40 6.71 10.38 -13.16
CA SER A 40 7.58 9.20 -13.09
C SER A 40 7.31 8.29 -11.88
N THR A 41 6.11 8.38 -11.28
CA THR A 41 5.74 7.61 -10.09
C THR A 41 5.19 6.26 -10.49
N THR A 42 5.68 5.19 -9.87
CA THR A 42 5.10 3.85 -10.00
C THR A 42 4.19 3.56 -8.81
N TRP A 43 2.96 3.15 -9.09
CA TRP A 43 1.93 2.79 -8.13
C TRP A 43 1.72 1.29 -8.14
N VAL A 44 1.68 0.69 -6.95
CA VAL A 44 1.50 -0.75 -6.75
C VAL A 44 0.11 -0.98 -6.15
N PRO A 45 -0.74 -1.81 -6.78
CA PRO A 45 -2.02 -2.18 -6.21
C PRO A 45 -1.84 -3.20 -5.09
N VAL A 46 -2.43 -2.89 -3.94
CA VAL A 46 -2.24 -3.66 -2.72
C VAL A 46 -3.55 -3.96 -2.02
N ARG A 47 -3.66 -5.18 -1.49
CA ARG A 47 -4.73 -5.60 -0.58
C ARG A 47 -4.15 -5.77 0.82
N GLN A 48 -4.88 -5.36 1.85
CA GLN A 48 -4.45 -5.66 3.21
C GLN A 48 -4.68 -7.14 3.50
N ARG A 49 -3.93 -7.66 4.47
CA ARG A 49 -3.88 -9.09 4.81
C ARG A 49 -5.26 -9.69 5.08
N ASP A 50 -6.12 -8.96 5.77
CA ASP A 50 -7.42 -9.46 6.26
C ASP A 50 -8.61 -8.94 5.43
N THR A 51 -8.34 -8.41 4.23
CA THR A 51 -9.40 -7.91 3.35
C THR A 51 -9.86 -9.02 2.39
N ALA A 52 -11.17 -9.08 2.14
CA ALA A 52 -11.77 -10.03 1.22
C ALA A 52 -11.21 -9.90 -0.22
N PRO A 53 -11.17 -10.98 -1.02
CA PRO A 53 -10.57 -10.97 -2.36
C PRO A 53 -11.25 -10.03 -3.36
N ASP A 54 -12.51 -9.70 -3.14
CA ASP A 54 -13.36 -8.79 -3.92
C ASP A 54 -13.27 -7.34 -3.44
N ALA A 55 -12.61 -7.10 -2.30
CA ALA A 55 -12.50 -5.77 -1.76
C ALA A 55 -11.64 -4.85 -2.63
N PRO A 56 -11.92 -3.53 -2.59
CA PRO A 56 -11.13 -2.54 -3.31
C PRO A 56 -9.63 -2.63 -2.97
N VAL A 57 -8.80 -2.48 -4.00
CA VAL A 57 -7.35 -2.40 -3.84
C VAL A 57 -6.94 -0.96 -3.54
N ASN A 58 -5.96 -0.78 -2.67
CA ASN A 58 -5.33 0.52 -2.47
C ASN A 58 -4.15 0.67 -3.44
N LEU A 59 -3.88 1.89 -3.91
CA LEU A 59 -2.66 2.19 -4.65
C LEU A 59 -1.63 2.81 -3.70
N VAL A 60 -0.44 2.23 -3.67
CA VAL A 60 0.69 2.72 -2.86
C VAL A 60 1.86 3.04 -3.78
N ARG A 61 2.59 4.13 -3.54
CA ARG A 61 3.79 4.45 -4.33
C ARG A 61 4.86 3.39 -4.07
N ALA A 62 5.55 2.97 -5.12
CA ALA A 62 6.60 1.96 -5.03
C ALA A 62 7.72 2.37 -4.05
N THR A 63 8.04 3.66 -3.96
CA THR A 63 9.05 4.21 -3.03
C THR A 63 8.66 4.07 -1.55
N ASP A 64 7.37 3.87 -1.27
CA ASP A 64 6.86 3.69 0.08
C ASP A 64 6.91 2.21 0.51
N ILE A 65 7.29 1.27 -0.38
CA ILE A 65 7.45 -0.16 -0.08
C ILE A 65 8.86 -0.42 0.45
N LEU A 66 8.94 -0.88 1.70
CA LEU A 66 10.18 -1.17 2.40
C LEU A 66 10.71 -2.58 2.12
N TYR A 67 9.80 -3.54 1.94
CA TYR A 67 10.16 -4.95 1.73
C TYR A 67 9.07 -5.66 0.93
N ALA A 68 9.45 -6.59 0.05
CA ALA A 68 8.52 -7.47 -0.66
C ALA A 68 9.12 -8.88 -0.79
N ALA A 69 8.34 -9.89 -0.40
CA ALA A 69 8.74 -11.29 -0.43
C ALA A 69 7.60 -12.19 -0.92
N PRO A 70 7.89 -13.35 -1.53
CA PRO A 70 6.88 -14.37 -1.79
C PRO A 70 6.23 -14.87 -0.48
N PRO A 71 4.98 -15.34 -0.51
CA PRO A 71 4.38 -16.00 0.63
C PRO A 71 5.06 -17.36 0.84
N GLY A 72 5.71 -17.58 1.99
CA GLY A 72 6.31 -18.87 2.37
C GLY A 72 7.84 -18.92 2.46
N GLY A 73 8.50 -17.79 2.76
CA GLY A 73 9.91 -17.79 3.16
C GLY A 73 10.15 -18.44 4.51
#